data_AF-A0A2V9Q1C3-F1
#
_entry.id   AF-A0A2V9Q1C3-F1
#
_cell.length_a   1.000
_cell.length_b   1.000
_cell.length_c   1.000
_cell.angle_alpha   90.00
_cell.angle_beta   90.00
_cell.angle_gamma   90.00
#
_symmetry.space_group_name_H-M   'P 1'
#
loop_
_entity.id
_entity.type
_entity.pdbx_description
1 polymer ?
#
loop_
_entity_poly.entity_id
_entity_poly.type
_entity_poly.pdbx_seq_one_letter_code
_entity_poly.pdbx_strand_id
1 'polypeptide(L)' 'MTHSAKPEATLSKRATAVPLLDLQRQYSTIREEVLAAIERVCSSQQFILGAEVEEFECEIATFIGVPSAVGCASGTDAL' A
#
# COMPACT_ATOMS: atom_id res chain seq x y z
N MET A 1 -27.83 -2.48 53.00
CA MET A 1 -26.76 -1.47 53.04
C MET A 1 -25.51 -2.13 52.49
N THR A 2 -24.95 -1.85 51.33
CA THR A 2 -25.18 -0.88 50.26
C THR A 2 -24.57 -1.52 49.00
N HIS A 3 -25.37 -1.70 47.95
CA HIS A 3 -24.85 -1.85 46.59
C HIS A 3 -24.09 -0.55 46.28
N SER A 4 -22.76 -0.59 46.28
CA SER A 4 -21.96 0.52 45.78
C SER A 4 -21.81 0.33 44.28
N ALA A 5 -22.72 0.92 43.52
CA ALA A 5 -22.66 1.03 42.08
C ALA A 5 -21.34 1.74 41.69
N LYS A 6 -20.51 1.08 40.90
CA LYS A 6 -19.41 1.75 40.20
C LYS A 6 -20.02 2.78 39.25
N PRO A 7 -19.56 4.03 39.23
CA PRO A 7 -20.05 5.01 38.28
C PRO A 7 -19.65 4.58 36.86
N GLU A 8 -20.64 4.43 35.98
CA GLU A 8 -20.44 4.31 34.54
C GLU A 8 -19.75 5.59 34.05
N ALA A 9 -18.48 5.46 33.67
CA ALA A 9 -17.75 6.52 33.02
C ALA A 9 -18.32 6.71 31.60
N THR A 10 -19.07 7.81 31.44
CA THR A 10 -19.57 8.35 30.19
C THR A 10 -18.48 8.35 29.12
N LEU A 11 -18.67 7.58 28.04
CA LEU A 11 -17.74 7.50 26.92
C LEU A 11 -17.78 8.81 26.10
N SER A 12 -16.99 9.80 26.48
CA SER A 12 -16.77 10.99 25.67
C SER A 12 -15.95 10.62 24.44
N LYS A 13 -16.57 10.69 23.26
CA LYS A 13 -15.97 10.45 21.94
C LYS A 13 -14.74 11.34 21.76
N ARG A 14 -13.54 10.80 22.00
CA ARG A 14 -12.28 11.49 21.70
C ARG A 14 -12.25 11.84 20.21
N ALA A 15 -11.96 13.10 19.90
CA ALA A 15 -11.68 13.53 18.54
C ALA A 15 -10.56 12.65 17.96
N THR A 16 -10.87 11.89 16.91
CA THR A 16 -9.90 11.03 16.24
C THR A 16 -8.86 11.93 15.58
N ALA A 17 -7.59 11.81 15.96
CA ALA A 17 -6.50 12.61 15.40
C ALA A 17 -6.44 12.41 13.87
N VAL A 18 -6.21 13.49 13.11
CA VAL A 18 -6.05 13.41 11.65
C VAL A 18 -4.65 12.86 11.37
N PRO A 19 -4.53 11.65 10.78
CA PRO A 19 -3.23 11.08 10.46
C PRO A 19 -2.58 11.86 9.30
N LEU A 20 -1.25 11.98 9.32
CA LEU A 20 -0.49 12.59 8.23
C LEU A 20 -0.65 11.79 6.92
N LEU A 21 -0.68 10.46 7.02
CA LEU A 21 -0.82 9.53 5.90
C LEU A 21 -1.51 8.25 6.40
N ASP A 22 -2.50 7.76 5.64
CA ASP A 22 -3.27 6.55 5.95
C ASP A 22 -3.15 5.55 4.79
N LEU A 23 -2.09 4.73 4.85
CA LEU A 23 -1.83 3.68 3.84
C LEU A 23 -2.83 2.53 3.92
N GLN A 24 -3.47 2.30 5.08
CA GLN A 24 -4.47 1.26 5.21
C GLN A 24 -5.71 1.59 4.38
N ARG A 25 -6.14 2.86 4.43
CA ARG A 25 -7.21 3.36 3.58
C ARG A 25 -6.86 3.26 2.10
N GLN A 26 -5.65 3.70 1.71
CA GLN A 26 -5.22 3.61 0.31
C GLN A 26 -5.15 2.16 -0.18
N TYR A 27 -4.53 1.25 0.58
CA TYR A 27 -4.47 -0.15 0.20
C TYR A 27 -5.86 -0.78 0.08
N SER A 28 -6.79 -0.42 0.97
CA SER A 28 -8.15 -0.94 0.93
C SER A 28 -8.88 -0.64 -0.39
N THR A 29 -8.54 0.45 -1.08
CA THR A 29 -9.18 0.80 -2.37
C THR A 29 -8.63 0.01 -3.56
N ILE A 30 -7.42 -0.56 -3.45
CA ILE A 30 -6.73 -1.30 -4.53
C ILE A 30 -6.40 -2.74 -4.15
N ARG A 31 -6.96 -3.23 -3.03
CA ARG A 31 -6.57 -4.50 -2.40
C ARG A 31 -6.64 -5.68 -3.37
N GLU A 32 -7.76 -5.82 -4.07
CA GLU A 32 -8.01 -6.98 -4.93
C GLU A 32 -7.07 -6.97 -6.15
N GLU A 33 -6.79 -5.80 -6.72
CA GLU A 33 -5.84 -5.66 -7.84
C GLU A 33 -4.41 -6.03 -7.43
N VAL A 34 -3.98 -5.59 -6.25
CA VAL A 34 -2.67 -5.94 -5.68
C VAL A 34 -2.57 -7.44 -5.41
N LEU A 35 -3.60 -8.04 -4.83
CA LEU A 35 -3.61 -9.48 -4.55
C LEU A 35 -3.56 -10.32 -5.84
N ALA A 36 -4.29 -9.91 -6.87
CA ALA A 36 -4.23 -10.57 -8.18
C ALA A 36 -2.84 -10.47 -8.82
N ALA A 37 -2.17 -9.32 -8.74
CA ALA A 37 -0.80 -9.16 -9.25
C ALA A 37 0.20 -10.05 -8.49
N ILE A 38 0.09 -10.10 -7.15
CA ILE A 38 0.92 -11.00 -6.33
C ILE A 38 0.69 -12.47 -6.72
N GLU A 39 -0.56 -12.89 -6.93
CA GLU A 39 -0.90 -14.25 -7.34
C GLU A 39 -0.27 -14.62 -8.69
N ARG A 40 -0.29 -13.71 -9.68
CA ARG A 40 0.36 -13.92 -10.98
C ARG A 40 1.86 -14.15 -10.84
N VAL A 41 2.56 -13.28 -10.10
CA VAL A 41 4.01 -13.41 -9.85
C VAL A 41 4.32 -14.74 -9.17
N CYS A 42 3.62 -15.04 -8.08
CA CYS A 42 3.83 -16.28 -7.34
C CYS A 42 3.57 -17.53 -8.18
N SER A 43 2.55 -17.50 -9.03
CA SER A 43 2.21 -18.61 -9.94
C SER A 43 3.27 -18.79 -11.02
N SER A 44 3.84 -17.70 -11.54
CA SER A 44 4.90 -17.73 -12.55
C SER A 44 6.26 -18.16 -12.01
N GLN A 45 6.49 -17.98 -10.70
CA GLN A 45 7.78 -18.18 -10.02
C GLN A 45 8.93 -17.30 -10.56
N GLN A 46 8.62 -16.27 -11.35
CA GLN A 46 9.59 -15.33 -11.91
C GLN A 46 9.72 -14.09 -11.00
N PHE A 47 10.55 -14.20 -9.96
CA PHE A 47 10.64 -13.17 -8.92
C PHE A 47 11.61 -12.02 -9.20
N ILE A 48 12.55 -12.21 -10.12
CA ILE A 48 13.63 -11.24 -10.39
C ILE A 48 13.71 -11.03 -11.90
N LEU A 49 13.66 -9.76 -12.32
CA LEU A 49 13.73 -9.35 -13.73
C LEU A 49 12.72 -10.10 -14.63
N GLY A 50 11.48 -10.26 -14.14
CA GLY A 50 10.37 -10.89 -14.86
C GLY A 50 9.50 -9.89 -15.62
N ALA A 51 8.47 -10.42 -16.30
CA ALA A 51 7.59 -9.64 -17.18
C ALA A 51 6.93 -8.43 -16.49
N GLU A 52 6.51 -8.56 -15.22
CA GLU A 52 5.87 -7.46 -14.48
C GLU A 52 6.83 -6.26 -14.27
N VAL A 53 8.15 -6.48 -14.28
CA VAL A 53 9.14 -5.37 -14.22
C VAL A 53 9.27 -4.70 -15.59
N GLU A 54 9.37 -5.48 -16.67
CA GLU A 54 9.49 -4.97 -18.05
C GLU A 54 8.24 -4.17 -18.46
N GLU A 55 7.05 -4.67 -18.13
CA GLU A 55 5.78 -3.99 -18.38
C GLU A 55 5.70 -2.67 -17.60
N PHE A 56 6.06 -2.69 -16.31
CA PHE A 56 6.07 -1.48 -15.49
C PHE A 56 7.06 -0.41 -16.01
N GLU A 57 8.25 -0.82 -16.44
CA GLU A 57 9.24 0.09 -17.04
C GLU A 57 8.68 0.75 -18.32
N CYS A 58 8.01 -0.02 -19.18
CA CYS A 58 7.34 0.51 -20.37
C CYS A 58 6.20 1.49 -20.02
N GLU A 59 5.36 1.13 -19.06
CA GLU A 59 4.24 1.96 -18.60
C GLU A 59 4.72 3.27 -18.01
N ILE A 60 5.75 3.24 -17.16
CA ILE A 60 6.32 4.44 -16.55
C ILE A 60 7.03 5.32 -17.58
N ALA A 61 7.79 4.72 -18.50
CA ALA A 61 8.42 5.48 -19.57
C ALA A 61 7.37 6.25 -20.40
N THR A 62 6.26 5.57 -20.71
CA THR A 62 5.10 6.15 -21.41
C THR A 62 4.42 7.24 -20.58
N PHE A 63 4.16 6.97 -19.30
CA PHE A 63 3.48 7.90 -18.39
C PHE A 63 4.26 9.21 -18.21
N ILE A 64 5.59 9.12 -18.08
CA ILE A 64 6.47 10.28 -17.91
C ILE A 64 6.76 10.97 -19.26
N GLY A 65 6.69 10.24 -20.38
CA GLY A 65 6.99 10.75 -21.71
C GLY A 65 8.49 10.71 -22.05
N VAL A 66 9.20 9.68 -21.59
CA VAL A 66 10.63 9.46 -21.86
C VAL A 66 10.84 8.18 -22.67
N PRO A 67 11.99 8.02 -23.37
CA PRO A 67 12.22 6.84 -24.21
C PRO A 67 12.34 5.52 -23.44
N SER A 68 12.79 5.57 -22.18
CA SER A 68 13.02 4.39 -21.36
C SER A 68 12.96 4.71 -19.86
N ALA A 69 12.63 3.71 -19.05
CA ALA A 69 12.74 3.71 -17.59
C ALA A 69 13.51 2.47 -17.14
N VAL A 70 14.15 2.53 -15.97
CA VAL A 70 14.90 1.41 -15.38
C VAL A 70 14.51 1.26 -13.92
N GLY A 71 14.06 0.06 -13.55
CA GLY A 71 13.76 -0.32 -12.18
C GLY A 71 15.04 -0.50 -11.37
N CYS A 72 15.05 0.07 -10.17
CA CYS A 72 16.12 -0.08 -9.19
C CYS A 72 15.52 -0.37 -7.81
N ALA A 73 16.35 -0.80 -6.85
CA ALA A 73 15.86 -1.22 -5.54
C ALA A 73 15.39 -0.05 -4.67
N SER A 74 15.93 1.15 -4.87
CA SER A 74 15.58 2.33 -4.09
C SER A 74 15.88 3.63 -4.84
N GLY A 75 15.32 4.75 -4.36
CA GLY A 75 15.61 6.07 -4.93
C GLY A 75 17.07 6.52 -4.78
N THR A 76 17.81 5.98 -3.81
CA THR A 76 19.25 6.24 -3.67
C THR A 76 20.05 5.50 -4.73
N ASP A 77 19.66 4.27 -5.09
CA ASP A 77 20.34 3.51 -6.16
C ASP A 77 20.11 4.12 -7.54
N ALA A 78 19.05 4.91 -7.70
CA ALA A 78 18.71 5.59 -8.94
C ALA A 78 19.59 6.81 -9.26
N LEU A 79 20.21 7.41 -8.24
CA LEU A 79 20.97 8.67 -8.34
C LEU A 79 22.49 8.41 -8.45
#